data_AF-A0A0S1Y9F8-F1
#
_entry.id   AF-A0A0S1Y9F8-F1
#
_cell.length_a   1.000
_cell.length_b   1.000
_cell.length_c   1.000
_cell.angle_alpha   90.00
_cell.angle_beta   90.00
_cell.angle_gamma   90.00
#
_symmetry.space_group_name_H-M   'P 1'
#
loop_
_entity.id
_entity.type
_entity.pdbx_description
1 polymer ?
#
loop_
_entity_poly.entity_id
_entity_poly.type
_entity_poly.pdbx_seq_one_letter_code
_entity_poly.pdbx_strand_id
1 'polypeptide(L)'
;MFFTLVLAACGTTNSKFDKTAGWSAEQLYADGKQEMSAGNWKDARERMTAVESRYPFGIYAQQALIDVAYINWKDGENEQALAALDRFQQLYPNHPGTDYVLYLKGLINFTPASAFMTSVTGQDPSERDPKGLRASYDSFTELVNRFPDSKYAPDAKQRMAWLVNAIAMNEVHVARYYYERGAYVAAANRAQTVITDFEGAPATEEALYVMTLAYDKLKMPELKNDAQRVLDKNFPDSKFPKQGFTTEKVWWDPWGWF
;
A
#
# COMPACT_ATOMS: atom_id res chain seq x y z
N MET A 1 -21.60 68.16 4.87
CA MET A 1 -20.90 67.65 6.07
C MET A 1 -20.63 66.17 5.82
N PHE A 2 -19.46 65.84 5.28
CA PHE A 2 -19.05 64.46 4.97
C PHE A 2 -18.36 63.88 6.20
N PHE A 3 -18.90 62.78 6.73
CA PHE A 3 -18.37 62.09 7.91
C PHE A 3 -17.52 60.91 7.42
N THR A 4 -16.20 61.10 7.36
CA THR A 4 -15.24 60.02 7.05
C THR A 4 -14.98 59.20 8.31
N LEU A 5 -15.46 57.95 8.31
CA LEU A 5 -15.18 56.95 9.32
C LEU A 5 -13.81 56.33 9.03
N VAL A 6 -12.82 56.56 9.91
CA VAL A 6 -11.52 55.86 9.86
C VAL A 6 -11.64 54.61 10.72
N LEU A 7 -11.82 53.46 10.07
CA LEU A 7 -11.67 52.15 10.71
C LEU A 7 -10.19 51.83 10.81
N ALA A 8 -9.62 51.98 12.01
CA ALA A 8 -8.31 51.48 12.35
C ALA A 8 -8.38 49.94 12.43
N ALA A 9 -7.90 49.26 11.40
CA ALA A 9 -7.65 47.83 11.42
C ALA A 9 -6.37 47.57 12.24
N CYS A 10 -6.52 47.34 13.55
CA CYS A 10 -5.46 46.76 14.36
C CYS A 10 -5.27 45.29 13.93
N GLY A 11 -4.30 45.05 13.04
CA GLY A 11 -3.77 43.72 12.78
C GLY A 11 -3.01 43.22 14.00
N THR A 12 -3.67 42.42 14.84
CA THR A 12 -3.00 41.62 15.87
C THR A 12 -2.25 40.48 15.18
N THR A 13 -1.01 40.74 14.79
CA THR A 13 -0.05 39.69 14.45
C THR A 13 0.26 38.90 15.72
N ASN A 14 -0.54 37.87 15.98
CA ASN A 14 -0.18 36.77 16.89
C ASN A 14 0.98 36.00 16.23
N SER A 15 2.20 36.54 16.29
CA SER A 15 3.40 35.74 16.02
C SER A 15 3.49 34.73 17.15
N LYS A 16 3.10 33.48 16.89
CA LYS A 16 3.31 32.38 17.83
C LYS A 16 4.77 32.42 18.26
N PHE A 17 5.03 32.58 19.56
CA PHE A 17 6.38 32.58 20.12
C PHE A 17 7.02 31.23 19.78
N ASP A 18 8.03 31.27 18.92
CA ASP A 18 8.78 30.08 18.55
C ASP A 18 9.82 29.77 19.62
N LYS A 19 9.53 28.78 20.45
CA LYS A 19 10.42 28.31 21.53
C LYS A 19 11.78 27.82 21.02
N THR A 20 11.88 27.51 19.73
CA THR A 20 13.09 26.99 19.07
C THR A 20 13.89 28.04 18.33
N ALA A 21 13.51 29.32 18.45
CA ALA A 21 14.22 30.41 17.79
C ALA A 21 15.70 30.43 18.22
N GLY A 22 16.61 30.34 17.24
CA GLY A 22 18.06 30.33 17.47
C GLY A 22 18.67 28.98 17.84
N TRP A 23 17.87 27.91 17.91
CA TRP A 23 18.40 26.56 18.14
C TRP A 23 19.23 26.07 16.96
N SER A 24 20.29 25.30 17.23
CA SER A 24 21.09 24.66 16.19
C SER A 24 20.32 23.52 15.50
N ALA A 25 20.80 23.10 14.33
CA ALA A 25 20.23 21.94 13.61
C ALA A 25 20.25 20.66 14.46
N GLU A 26 21.33 20.44 15.23
CA GLU A 26 21.47 19.29 16.13
C GLU A 26 20.45 19.34 17.27
N GLN A 27 20.27 20.51 17.89
CA GLN A 27 19.28 20.69 18.97
C GLN A 27 17.86 20.43 18.48
N LEU A 28 17.49 21.02 17.33
CA LEU A 28 16.17 20.79 16.71
C LEU A 28 15.96 19.31 16.38
N TYR A 29 16.96 18.67 15.79
CA TYR A 29 16.86 17.27 15.39
C TYR A 29 16.76 16.36 16.63
N ALA A 30 17.60 16.56 17.64
CA ALA A 30 17.58 15.78 18.88
C ALA A 30 16.25 15.92 19.64
N ASP A 31 15.74 17.14 19.80
CA ASP A 31 14.43 17.40 20.40
C ASP A 31 13.31 16.75 19.59
N GLY A 32 13.34 16.88 18.26
CA GLY A 32 12.39 16.20 17.39
C GLY A 32 12.42 14.69 17.53
N LYS A 33 13.60 14.04 17.67
CA LYS A 33 13.70 12.60 17.95
C LYS A 33 13.13 12.23 19.32
N GLN A 34 13.29 13.09 20.32
CA GLN A 34 12.70 12.90 21.64
C GLN A 34 11.17 12.95 21.55
N GLU A 35 10.62 13.94 20.85
CA GLU A 35 9.16 14.08 20.64
C GLU A 35 8.60 12.89 19.83
N MET A 36 9.32 12.40 18.82
CA MET A 36 8.96 11.16 18.10
C MET A 36 8.89 9.95 19.04
N SER A 37 9.86 9.84 19.96
CA SER A 37 9.93 8.73 20.90
C SER A 37 8.85 8.81 21.97
N ALA A 38 8.42 10.03 22.32
CA ALA A 38 7.30 10.31 23.21
C ALA A 38 5.92 10.14 22.55
N GLY A 39 5.87 10.01 21.22
CA GLY A 39 4.63 9.93 20.44
C GLY A 39 3.97 11.30 20.18
N ASN A 40 4.66 12.40 20.42
CA ASN A 40 4.19 13.76 20.16
C ASN A 40 4.44 14.13 18.68
N TRP A 41 3.68 13.50 17.78
CA TRP A 41 3.89 13.60 16.32
C TRP A 41 3.84 15.03 15.80
N LYS A 42 2.94 15.85 16.32
CA LYS A 42 2.82 17.25 15.90
C LYS A 42 4.08 18.06 16.21
N ASP A 43 4.56 18.00 17.46
CA ASP A 43 5.76 18.75 17.87
C ASP A 43 7.00 18.21 17.13
N ALA A 44 7.12 16.88 17.00
CA ALA A 44 8.17 16.26 16.20
C ALA A 44 8.17 16.76 14.75
N ARG A 45 7.00 16.86 14.11
CA ARG A 45 6.86 17.36 12.74
C ARG A 45 7.29 18.82 12.64
N GLU A 46 6.90 19.65 13.59
CA GLU A 46 7.33 21.06 13.66
C GLU A 46 8.86 21.16 13.77
N ARG A 47 9.50 20.34 14.61
CA ARG A 47 10.97 20.30 14.74
C ARG A 47 11.66 19.86 13.45
N MET A 48 11.23 18.76 12.84
CA MET A 48 11.85 18.25 11.61
C MET A 48 11.66 19.22 10.43
N THR A 49 10.48 19.83 10.32
CA THR A 49 10.22 20.88 9.32
C THR A 49 11.10 22.11 9.54
N ALA A 50 11.36 22.48 10.81
CA ALA A 50 12.29 23.57 11.14
C ALA A 50 13.74 23.23 10.76
N VAL A 51 14.18 21.96 10.93
CA VAL A 51 15.50 21.50 10.45
C VAL A 51 15.59 21.69 8.94
N GLU A 52 14.61 21.21 8.16
CA GLU A 52 14.59 21.37 6.70
C GLU A 52 14.60 22.84 6.27
N SER A 53 13.79 23.67 6.91
CA SER A 53 13.58 25.06 6.49
C SER A 53 14.76 25.96 6.84
N ARG A 54 15.37 25.77 8.01
CA ARG A 54 16.46 26.62 8.52
C ARG A 54 17.84 26.13 8.11
N TYR A 55 17.99 24.81 7.94
CA TYR A 55 19.26 24.16 7.68
C TYR A 55 19.19 23.19 6.48
N PRO A 56 18.74 23.64 5.30
CA PRO A 56 18.45 22.75 4.15
C PRO A 56 19.66 21.97 3.62
N PHE A 57 20.87 22.45 3.87
CA PHE A 57 22.14 21.80 3.48
C PHE A 57 22.87 21.14 4.67
N GLY A 58 22.22 21.10 5.85
CA GLY A 58 22.79 20.48 7.04
C GLY A 58 22.78 18.96 6.97
N ILE A 59 23.66 18.32 7.75
CA ILE A 59 23.78 16.84 7.81
C ILE A 59 22.47 16.14 8.22
N TYR A 60 21.60 16.84 8.94
CA TYR A 60 20.31 16.32 9.40
C TYR A 60 19.16 16.55 8.41
N ALA A 61 19.32 17.41 7.40
CA ALA A 61 18.21 17.83 6.53
C ALA A 61 17.61 16.66 5.73
N GLN A 62 18.48 15.79 5.19
CA GLN A 62 18.06 14.62 4.43
C GLN A 62 17.34 13.60 5.33
N GLN A 63 17.87 13.36 6.53
CA GLN A 63 17.24 12.46 7.48
C GLN A 63 15.93 13.03 8.06
N ALA A 64 15.84 14.35 8.25
CA ALA A 64 14.64 15.03 8.71
C ALA A 64 13.47 14.84 7.71
N LEU A 65 13.72 14.90 6.40
CA LEU A 65 12.71 14.61 5.37
C LEU A 65 12.13 13.19 5.50
N ILE A 66 13.00 12.21 5.72
CA ILE A 66 12.59 10.82 5.94
C ILE A 66 11.78 10.72 7.24
N ASP A 67 12.23 11.38 8.30
CA ASP A 67 11.56 11.38 9.60
C ASP A 67 10.19 12.07 9.53
N VAL A 68 10.02 13.16 8.75
CA VAL A 68 8.72 13.79 8.48
C VAL A 68 7.75 12.79 7.87
N ALA A 69 8.19 12.00 6.87
CA ALA A 69 7.34 10.97 6.28
C ALA A 69 6.91 9.92 7.31
N TYR A 70 7.84 9.46 8.14
CA TYR A 70 7.53 8.51 9.22
C TYR A 70 6.55 9.10 10.25
N ILE A 71 6.75 10.35 10.65
CA ILE A 71 5.87 11.06 11.58
C ILE A 71 4.47 11.17 11.00
N ASN A 72 4.33 11.60 9.75
CA ASN A 72 3.03 11.70 9.08
C ASN A 72 2.33 10.34 9.03
N TRP A 73 3.05 9.27 8.71
CA TRP A 73 2.49 7.91 8.73
C TRP A 73 2.00 7.50 10.12
N LYS A 74 2.78 7.80 11.17
CA LYS A 74 2.39 7.49 12.55
C LYS A 74 1.24 8.32 13.08
N ASP A 75 1.04 9.52 12.52
CA ASP A 75 -0.09 10.41 12.81
C ASP A 75 -1.34 10.09 11.96
N GLY A 76 -1.28 9.05 11.11
CA GLY A 76 -2.39 8.63 10.24
C GLY A 76 -2.53 9.46 8.95
N GLU A 77 -1.60 10.37 8.69
CA GLU A 77 -1.54 11.24 7.52
C GLU A 77 -0.77 10.56 6.37
N ASN A 78 -1.33 9.45 5.85
CA ASN A 78 -0.65 8.62 4.85
C ASN A 78 -0.36 9.37 3.54
N GLU A 79 -1.26 10.22 3.06
CA GLU A 79 -1.06 10.99 1.82
C GLU A 79 0.12 11.96 1.96
N GLN A 80 0.21 12.65 3.11
CA GLN A 80 1.31 13.55 3.44
C GLN A 80 2.62 12.79 3.63
N ALA A 81 2.57 11.57 4.17
CA ALA A 81 3.73 10.70 4.27
C ALA A 81 4.26 10.31 2.89
N LEU A 82 3.38 9.87 1.97
CA LEU A 82 3.75 9.52 0.60
C LEU A 82 4.34 10.72 -0.15
N ALA A 83 3.72 11.91 -0.03
CA ALA A 83 4.23 13.13 -0.64
C ALA A 83 5.64 13.51 -0.13
N ALA A 84 5.91 13.31 1.16
CA ALA A 84 7.24 13.54 1.73
C ALA A 84 8.28 12.54 1.19
N LEU A 85 7.92 11.25 1.04
CA LEU A 85 8.81 10.25 0.43
C LEU A 85 9.08 10.54 -1.05
N ASP A 86 8.06 10.91 -1.82
CA ASP A 86 8.23 11.23 -3.23
C ASP A 86 9.13 12.46 -3.42
N ARG A 87 8.96 13.49 -2.58
CA ARG A 87 9.87 14.65 -2.55
C ARG A 87 11.29 14.24 -2.20
N PHE A 88 11.48 13.36 -1.22
CA PHE A 88 12.80 12.85 -0.86
C PHE A 88 13.46 12.12 -2.03
N GLN A 89 12.74 11.23 -2.71
CA GLN A 89 13.25 10.48 -3.87
C GLN A 89 13.62 11.41 -5.04
N GLN A 90 12.84 12.47 -5.28
CA GLN A 90 13.16 13.46 -6.31
C GLN A 90 14.42 14.27 -5.99
N LEU A 91 14.61 14.66 -4.73
CA LEU A 91 15.74 15.46 -4.30
C LEU A 91 17.03 14.64 -4.14
N TYR A 92 16.92 13.39 -3.68
CA TYR A 92 18.05 12.55 -3.29
C TYR A 92 17.93 11.10 -3.81
N PRO A 93 17.87 10.88 -5.13
CA PRO A 93 17.62 9.55 -5.71
C PRO A 93 18.68 8.48 -5.42
N ASN A 94 19.90 8.90 -5.07
CA ASN A 94 21.06 8.02 -4.78
C ASN A 94 21.40 7.99 -3.29
N HIS A 95 20.50 8.42 -2.41
CA HIS A 95 20.77 8.43 -0.97
C HIS A 95 20.94 7.01 -0.41
N PRO A 96 21.91 6.74 0.50
CA PRO A 96 22.08 5.42 1.09
C PRO A 96 20.84 4.86 1.79
N GLY A 97 19.99 5.73 2.36
CA GLY A 97 18.72 5.37 3.01
C GLY A 97 17.53 5.17 2.06
N THR A 98 17.76 5.07 0.75
CA THR A 98 16.70 4.82 -0.24
C THR A 98 15.99 3.49 0.00
N ASP A 99 16.71 2.50 0.52
CA ASP A 99 16.14 1.20 0.90
C ASP A 99 15.06 1.34 1.98
N TYR A 100 15.31 2.15 3.02
CA TYR A 100 14.33 2.45 4.05
C TYR A 100 13.14 3.25 3.49
N VAL A 101 13.39 4.19 2.58
CA VAL A 101 12.32 4.99 1.95
C VAL A 101 11.37 4.12 1.14
N LEU A 102 11.89 3.18 0.34
CA LEU A 102 11.07 2.21 -0.39
C LEU A 102 10.30 1.29 0.56
N TYR A 103 10.96 0.83 1.62
CA TYR A 103 10.31 0.02 2.65
C TYR A 103 9.15 0.77 3.33
N LEU A 104 9.38 2.03 3.74
CA LEU A 104 8.37 2.86 4.38
C LEU A 104 7.22 3.19 3.42
N LYS A 105 7.51 3.46 2.14
CA LYS A 105 6.48 3.64 1.09
C LYS A 105 5.61 2.39 0.93
N GLY A 106 6.23 1.21 0.96
CA GLY A 106 5.53 -0.07 0.99
C GLY A 106 4.63 -0.20 2.20
N LEU A 107 5.12 0.13 3.41
CA LEU A 107 4.35 0.08 4.65
C LEU A 107 3.18 1.07 4.72
N ILE A 108 3.35 2.29 4.20
CA ILE A 108 2.28 3.30 4.20
C ILE A 108 1.10 2.85 3.33
N ASN A 109 1.39 2.25 2.17
CA ASN A 109 0.38 1.68 1.29
C ASN A 109 -0.14 0.31 1.76
N PHE A 110 0.56 -0.33 2.70
CA PHE A 110 0.20 -1.65 3.21
C PHE A 110 -0.98 -1.57 4.17
N THR A 111 -2.09 -2.20 3.79
CA THR A 111 -3.23 -2.39 4.68
C THR A 111 -3.23 -3.82 5.22
N PRO A 112 -2.97 -4.06 6.52
CA PRO A 112 -2.94 -5.40 7.09
C PRO A 112 -4.33 -6.04 7.16
N ALA A 113 -4.41 -7.36 7.08
CA ALA A 113 -5.64 -8.15 7.24
C ALA A 113 -6.47 -7.80 8.50
N SER A 114 -5.84 -7.34 9.59
CA SER A 114 -6.55 -6.90 10.80
C SER A 114 -7.44 -5.67 10.57
N ALA A 115 -7.07 -4.78 9.64
CA ALA A 115 -7.92 -3.67 9.20
C ALA A 115 -9.11 -4.16 8.34
N PHE A 116 -8.98 -5.32 7.69
CA PHE A 116 -10.09 -6.02 7.04
C PHE A 116 -11.05 -6.60 8.09
N MET A 117 -10.53 -7.09 9.22
CA MET A 117 -11.32 -7.63 10.35
C MET A 117 -12.07 -6.55 11.16
N THR A 118 -11.62 -5.29 11.15
CA THR A 118 -12.32 -4.19 11.84
C THR A 118 -13.59 -3.71 11.12
N SER A 119 -13.95 -4.32 9.98
CA SER A 119 -15.21 -4.08 9.26
C SER A 119 -16.41 -4.77 9.93
N VAL A 120 -16.58 -4.59 11.25
CA VAL A 120 -17.81 -4.95 11.97
C VAL A 120 -19.04 -4.18 11.40
N THR A 121 -18.80 -3.18 10.56
CA THR A 121 -19.81 -2.38 9.84
C THR A 121 -20.28 -2.98 8.52
N GLY A 122 -19.87 -4.18 8.13
CA GLY A 122 -20.37 -4.85 6.92
C GLY A 122 -19.91 -4.21 5.60
N GLN A 123 -18.82 -3.44 5.61
CA GLN A 123 -18.16 -3.02 4.37
C GLN A 123 -17.35 -4.19 3.83
N ASP A 124 -17.69 -4.61 2.62
CA ASP A 124 -16.99 -5.66 1.90
C ASP A 124 -15.49 -5.29 1.81
N PRO A 125 -14.59 -6.10 2.39
CA PRO A 125 -13.17 -5.80 2.35
C PRO A 125 -12.58 -5.78 0.93
N SER A 126 -13.28 -6.32 -0.07
CA SER A 126 -12.92 -6.24 -1.50
C SER A 126 -13.18 -4.85 -2.11
N GLU A 127 -13.94 -3.97 -1.43
CA GLU A 127 -14.13 -2.57 -1.82
C GLU A 127 -13.00 -1.65 -1.36
N ARG A 128 -12.07 -2.13 -0.52
CA ARG A 128 -10.90 -1.34 -0.07
C ARG A 128 -9.74 -1.45 -1.06
N ASP A 129 -9.25 -0.28 -1.46
CA ASP A 129 -8.55 0.00 -2.71
C ASP A 129 -7.44 -1.02 -3.08
N PRO A 130 -7.68 -1.89 -4.08
CA PRO A 130 -6.65 -2.75 -4.66
C PRO A 130 -5.40 -2.00 -5.13
N LYS A 131 -5.52 -0.69 -5.44
CA LYS A 131 -4.37 0.14 -5.81
C LYS A 131 -3.38 0.30 -4.68
N GLY A 132 -3.84 0.36 -3.42
CA GLY A 132 -2.95 0.44 -2.26
C GLY A 132 -2.11 -0.84 -2.11
N LEU A 133 -2.74 -2.01 -2.25
CA LEU A 133 -2.03 -3.29 -2.21
C LEU A 133 -1.01 -3.40 -3.34
N ARG A 134 -1.38 -2.99 -4.56
CA ARG A 134 -0.46 -2.98 -5.71
C ARG A 134 0.70 -2.01 -5.50
N ALA A 135 0.43 -0.78 -5.06
CA ALA A 135 1.47 0.22 -4.79
C ALA A 135 2.43 -0.23 -3.67
N SER A 136 1.90 -0.93 -2.66
CA SER A 136 2.69 -1.56 -1.60
C SER A 136 3.61 -2.65 -2.17
N TYR A 137 3.04 -3.56 -2.98
CA TYR A 137 3.77 -4.63 -3.65
C TYR A 137 4.88 -4.09 -4.57
N ASP A 138 4.57 -3.07 -5.37
CA ASP A 138 5.52 -2.45 -6.29
C ASP A 138 6.69 -1.81 -5.53
N SER A 139 6.41 -1.13 -4.41
CA SER A 139 7.45 -0.52 -3.56
C SER A 139 8.37 -1.57 -2.91
N PHE A 140 7.80 -2.67 -2.41
CA PHE A 140 8.59 -3.77 -1.86
C PHE A 140 9.37 -4.53 -2.94
N THR A 141 8.80 -4.69 -4.13
CA THR A 141 9.47 -5.29 -5.29
C THR A 141 10.68 -4.45 -5.68
N GLU A 142 10.51 -3.14 -5.78
CA GLU A 142 11.62 -2.22 -6.06
C GLU A 142 12.72 -2.32 -5.00
N LEU A 143 12.36 -2.35 -3.71
CA LEU A 143 13.30 -2.55 -2.60
C LEU A 143 14.09 -3.84 -2.74
N VAL A 144 13.42 -4.98 -2.94
CA VAL A 144 14.06 -6.30 -2.99
C VAL A 144 14.95 -6.44 -4.24
N ASN A 145 14.54 -5.84 -5.36
CA ASN A 145 15.31 -5.91 -6.61
C ASN A 145 16.52 -4.98 -6.59
N ARG A 146 16.39 -3.76 -6.06
CA ARG A 146 17.48 -2.76 -6.02
C ARG A 146 18.42 -2.94 -4.83
N PHE A 147 17.91 -3.39 -3.69
CA PHE A 147 18.64 -3.51 -2.42
C PHE A 147 18.40 -4.89 -1.77
N PRO A 148 18.82 -5.99 -2.43
CA PRO A 148 18.57 -7.35 -1.93
C PRO A 148 19.17 -7.64 -0.55
N ASP A 149 20.28 -6.96 -0.21
CA ASP A 149 21.00 -7.10 1.06
C ASP A 149 20.53 -6.11 2.14
N SER A 150 19.50 -5.29 1.86
CA SER A 150 18.95 -4.38 2.86
C SER A 150 18.41 -5.16 4.06
N LYS A 151 18.59 -4.61 5.27
CA LYS A 151 17.98 -5.15 6.50
C LYS A 151 16.45 -5.24 6.44
N TYR A 152 15.81 -4.50 5.53
CA TYR A 152 14.37 -4.49 5.34
C TYR A 152 13.88 -5.52 4.30
N ALA A 153 14.79 -6.07 3.48
CA ALA A 153 14.42 -6.98 2.39
C ALA A 153 13.74 -8.28 2.87
N PRO A 154 14.14 -8.93 3.98
CA PRO A 154 13.45 -10.13 4.46
C PRO A 154 11.98 -9.90 4.84
N ASP A 155 11.69 -8.82 5.57
CA ASP A 155 10.31 -8.47 5.95
C ASP A 155 9.49 -8.06 4.71
N ALA A 156 10.09 -7.28 3.79
CA ALA A 156 9.45 -6.92 2.52
C ALA A 156 9.03 -8.15 1.70
N LYS A 157 9.90 -9.17 1.58
CA LYS A 157 9.57 -10.43 0.89
C LYS A 157 8.39 -11.16 1.53
N GLN A 158 8.34 -11.19 2.86
CA GLN A 158 7.22 -11.81 3.58
C GLN A 158 5.90 -11.07 3.30
N ARG A 159 5.92 -9.74 3.31
CA ARG A 159 4.75 -8.93 2.96
C ARG A 159 4.34 -9.08 1.50
N MET A 160 5.31 -9.16 0.58
CA MET A 160 5.05 -9.41 -0.83
C MET A 160 4.29 -10.71 -1.04
N ALA A 161 4.68 -11.80 -0.37
CA ALA A 161 3.96 -13.08 -0.47
C ALA A 161 2.50 -12.94 -0.01
N TRP A 162 2.25 -12.21 1.08
CA TRP A 162 0.89 -11.92 1.52
C TRP A 162 0.11 -11.06 0.53
N LEU A 163 0.74 -10.00 0.00
CA LEU A 163 0.13 -9.09 -0.98
C LEU A 163 -0.24 -9.80 -2.29
N VAL A 164 0.64 -10.66 -2.80
CA VAL A 164 0.38 -11.50 -3.98
C VAL A 164 -0.87 -12.33 -3.77
N ASN A 165 -0.99 -13.00 -2.63
CA ASN A 165 -2.17 -13.80 -2.32
C ASN A 165 -3.43 -12.94 -2.23
N ALA A 166 -3.37 -11.78 -1.55
CA ALA A 166 -4.51 -10.89 -1.39
C ALA A 166 -5.00 -10.32 -2.74
N ILE A 167 -4.07 -9.85 -3.60
CA ILE A 167 -4.41 -9.30 -4.91
C ILE A 167 -4.94 -10.39 -5.84
N ALA A 168 -4.29 -11.56 -5.87
CA ALA A 168 -4.72 -12.70 -6.69
C ALA A 168 -6.13 -13.17 -6.32
N MET A 169 -6.44 -13.27 -5.02
CA MET A 169 -7.78 -13.61 -4.56
C MET A 169 -8.82 -12.58 -4.98
N ASN A 170 -8.52 -11.28 -4.88
CA ASN A 170 -9.41 -10.23 -5.35
C ASN A 170 -9.72 -10.35 -6.85
N GLU A 171 -8.69 -10.54 -7.68
CA GLU A 171 -8.85 -10.70 -9.14
C GLU A 171 -9.71 -11.94 -9.49
N VAL A 172 -9.53 -13.06 -8.79
CA VAL A 172 -10.37 -14.24 -8.96
C VAL A 172 -11.83 -13.99 -8.55
N HIS A 173 -12.06 -13.31 -7.42
CA HIS A 173 -13.41 -12.94 -7.00
C HIS A 173 -14.11 -12.05 -8.04
N VAL A 174 -13.40 -11.07 -8.59
CA VAL A 174 -13.90 -10.23 -9.68
C VAL A 174 -14.15 -11.06 -10.95
N ALA A 175 -13.27 -12.01 -11.27
CA ALA A 175 -13.46 -12.92 -12.40
C ALA A 175 -14.74 -13.75 -12.26
N ARG A 176 -14.98 -14.33 -11.07
CA ARG A 176 -16.21 -15.06 -10.73
C ARG A 176 -17.44 -14.17 -10.87
N TYR A 177 -17.40 -12.96 -10.30
CA TYR A 177 -18.47 -11.97 -10.39
C TYR A 177 -18.87 -11.64 -11.84
N TYR A 178 -17.89 -11.49 -12.74
CA TYR A 178 -18.13 -11.25 -14.16
C TYR A 178 -18.71 -12.49 -14.85
N TYR A 179 -18.21 -13.68 -14.53
CA TYR A 179 -18.70 -14.93 -15.10
C TYR A 179 -20.18 -15.15 -14.77
N GLU A 180 -20.58 -14.97 -13.51
CA GLU A 180 -21.97 -15.09 -13.04
C GLU A 180 -22.93 -14.13 -13.76
N ARG A 181 -22.43 -12.98 -14.22
CA ARG A 181 -23.18 -11.96 -14.98
C ARG A 181 -23.14 -12.15 -16.49
N GLY A 182 -22.51 -13.22 -16.98
CA GLY A 182 -22.39 -13.49 -18.41
C GLY A 182 -21.31 -12.68 -19.14
N ALA A 183 -20.48 -11.92 -18.41
CA ALA A 183 -19.38 -11.15 -18.98
C ALA A 183 -18.13 -12.04 -19.14
N TYR A 184 -18.23 -13.07 -19.97
CA TYR A 184 -17.23 -14.14 -20.04
C TYR A 184 -15.84 -13.68 -20.51
N VAL A 185 -15.75 -12.70 -21.42
CA VAL A 185 -14.46 -12.12 -21.82
C VAL A 185 -13.77 -11.42 -20.64
N ALA A 186 -14.53 -10.65 -19.86
CA ALA A 186 -14.00 -9.97 -18.69
C ALA A 186 -13.57 -10.97 -17.61
N ALA A 187 -14.35 -12.03 -17.40
CA ALA A 187 -13.99 -13.12 -16.48
C ALA A 187 -12.69 -13.80 -16.89
N ALA A 188 -12.55 -14.20 -18.16
CA ALA A 188 -11.34 -14.83 -18.68
C ALA A 188 -10.11 -13.92 -18.53
N ASN A 189 -10.24 -12.62 -18.85
CA ASN A 189 -9.13 -11.67 -18.72
C ASN A 189 -8.69 -11.51 -17.26
N ARG A 190 -9.63 -11.40 -16.32
CA ARG A 190 -9.32 -11.26 -14.88
C ARG A 190 -8.64 -12.50 -14.32
N ALA A 191 -9.14 -13.67 -14.66
CA ALA A 191 -8.52 -14.92 -14.26
C ALA A 191 -7.15 -15.14 -14.93
N GLN A 192 -6.97 -14.67 -16.18
CA GLN A 192 -5.67 -14.73 -16.85
C GLN A 192 -4.62 -13.88 -16.10
N THR A 193 -4.97 -12.67 -15.64
CA THR A 193 -4.08 -11.84 -14.82
C THR A 193 -3.55 -12.59 -13.60
N VAL A 194 -4.39 -13.43 -12.97
CA VAL A 194 -3.96 -14.23 -11.82
C VAL A 194 -2.86 -15.21 -12.18
N ILE A 195 -2.99 -15.86 -13.34
CA ILE A 195 -2.01 -16.84 -13.81
C ILE A 195 -0.72 -16.18 -14.27
N THR A 196 -0.81 -15.03 -14.94
CA THR A 196 0.36 -14.35 -15.52
C THR A 196 1.14 -13.53 -14.52
N ASP A 197 0.46 -12.85 -13.58
CA ASP A 197 1.07 -11.85 -12.71
C ASP A 197 1.33 -12.39 -11.29
N PHE A 198 0.63 -13.45 -10.88
CA PHE A 198 0.64 -13.97 -9.51
C PHE A 198 0.92 -15.49 -9.49
N GLU A 199 1.99 -15.90 -10.16
CA GLU A 199 2.42 -17.31 -10.21
C GLU A 199 2.62 -17.89 -8.80
N GLY A 200 2.07 -19.09 -8.57
CA GLY A 200 2.15 -19.78 -7.28
C GLY A 200 1.16 -19.30 -6.21
N ALA A 201 0.34 -18.28 -6.50
CA ALA A 201 -0.73 -17.88 -5.59
C ALA A 201 -1.80 -18.99 -5.48
N PRO A 202 -2.36 -19.27 -4.28
CA PRO A 202 -3.42 -20.26 -4.11
C PRO A 202 -4.65 -20.02 -4.98
N ALA A 203 -4.91 -18.75 -5.33
CA ALA A 203 -6.01 -18.34 -6.21
C ALA A 203 -5.92 -18.92 -7.64
N THR A 204 -4.73 -19.39 -8.06
CA THR A 204 -4.48 -19.94 -9.40
C THR A 204 -5.42 -21.09 -9.76
N GLU A 205 -5.73 -21.96 -8.79
CA GLU A 205 -6.64 -23.11 -9.02
C GLU A 205 -8.02 -22.64 -9.48
N GLU A 206 -8.61 -21.69 -8.75
CA GLU A 206 -9.92 -21.15 -9.10
C GLU A 206 -9.86 -20.31 -10.37
N ALA A 207 -8.80 -19.53 -10.59
CA ALA A 207 -8.61 -18.76 -11.81
C ALA A 207 -8.67 -19.64 -13.06
N LEU A 208 -7.93 -20.76 -13.06
CA LEU A 208 -7.94 -21.74 -14.14
C LEU A 208 -9.33 -22.35 -14.37
N TYR A 209 -10.07 -22.60 -13.29
CA TYR A 209 -11.45 -23.06 -13.40
C TYR A 209 -12.38 -22.01 -14.03
N VAL A 210 -12.31 -20.74 -13.58
CA VAL A 210 -13.07 -19.62 -14.17
C VAL A 210 -12.73 -19.47 -15.66
N MET A 211 -11.45 -19.52 -16.04
CA MET A 211 -11.03 -19.45 -17.44
C MET A 211 -11.62 -20.59 -18.27
N THR A 212 -11.60 -21.82 -17.75
CA THR A 212 -12.15 -22.98 -18.43
C THR A 212 -13.65 -22.78 -18.72
N LEU A 213 -14.41 -22.37 -17.70
CA LEU A 213 -15.84 -22.10 -17.84
C LEU A 213 -16.12 -20.93 -18.79
N ALA A 214 -15.35 -19.84 -18.69
CA ALA A 214 -15.49 -18.68 -19.55
C ALA A 214 -15.23 -19.02 -21.03
N TYR A 215 -14.16 -19.75 -21.32
CA TYR A 215 -13.85 -20.19 -22.69
C TYR A 215 -14.88 -21.17 -23.26
N ASP A 216 -15.47 -22.02 -22.43
CA ASP A 216 -16.58 -22.88 -22.83
C ASP A 216 -17.79 -22.05 -23.30
N LYS A 217 -18.18 -21.04 -22.50
CA LYS A 217 -19.27 -20.11 -22.85
C LYS A 217 -18.98 -19.27 -24.09
N LEU A 218 -17.71 -18.93 -24.32
CA LEU A 218 -17.25 -18.21 -25.51
C LEU A 218 -17.08 -19.11 -26.74
N LYS A 219 -17.31 -20.42 -26.63
CA LYS A 219 -17.11 -21.40 -27.72
C LYS A 219 -15.67 -21.41 -28.24
N MET A 220 -14.70 -21.33 -27.34
CA MET A 220 -13.26 -21.37 -27.63
C MET A 220 -12.66 -22.72 -27.15
N PRO A 221 -12.86 -23.82 -27.89
CA PRO A 221 -12.54 -25.17 -27.41
C PRO A 221 -11.04 -25.40 -27.17
N GLU A 222 -10.17 -24.81 -27.98
CA GLU A 222 -8.71 -24.92 -27.82
C GLU A 222 -8.26 -24.32 -26.48
N LEU A 223 -8.63 -23.06 -26.23
CA LEU A 223 -8.29 -22.34 -25.00
C LEU A 223 -8.93 -22.99 -23.76
N LYS A 224 -10.17 -23.48 -23.87
CA LYS A 224 -10.82 -24.26 -22.82
C LYS A 224 -9.99 -25.51 -22.47
N ASN A 225 -9.64 -26.31 -23.48
CA ASN A 225 -8.90 -27.56 -23.28
C ASN A 225 -7.50 -27.30 -22.73
N ASP A 226 -6.87 -26.19 -23.13
CA ASP A 226 -5.58 -25.77 -22.61
C ASP A 226 -5.67 -25.38 -21.13
N ALA A 227 -6.64 -24.53 -20.76
CA ALA A 227 -6.86 -24.13 -19.37
C ALA A 227 -7.18 -25.35 -18.48
N GLN A 228 -8.06 -26.24 -18.95
CA GLN A 228 -8.40 -27.48 -18.24
C GLN A 228 -7.20 -28.39 -18.06
N ARG A 229 -6.38 -28.57 -19.11
CA ARG A 229 -5.16 -29.40 -19.03
C ARG A 229 -4.18 -28.85 -17.99
N VAL A 230 -4.04 -27.53 -17.90
CA VAL A 230 -3.18 -26.89 -16.88
C VAL A 230 -3.77 -27.07 -15.48
N LEU A 231 -5.09 -26.93 -15.33
CA LEU A 231 -5.79 -27.21 -14.07
C LEU A 231 -5.57 -28.64 -13.61
N ASP A 232 -5.83 -29.63 -14.46
CA ASP A 232 -5.74 -31.05 -14.11
C ASP A 232 -4.31 -31.46 -13.77
N LYS A 233 -3.32 -30.88 -14.46
CA LYS A 233 -1.90 -31.21 -14.25
C LYS A 233 -1.35 -30.63 -12.95
N ASN A 234 -1.72 -29.39 -12.61
CA ASN A 234 -1.19 -28.69 -11.43
C ASN A 234 -2.04 -28.91 -10.17
N PHE A 235 -3.34 -29.21 -10.33
CA PHE A 235 -4.32 -29.37 -9.25
C PHE A 235 -5.18 -30.64 -9.48
N PRO A 236 -4.58 -31.85 -9.46
CA PRO A 236 -5.30 -33.10 -9.76
C PRO A 236 -6.46 -33.39 -8.79
N ASP A 237 -6.38 -32.89 -7.57
CA ASP A 237 -7.41 -33.05 -6.53
C ASP A 237 -8.38 -31.85 -6.47
N SER A 238 -8.41 -31.03 -7.52
CA SER A 238 -9.28 -29.85 -7.56
C SER A 238 -10.75 -30.21 -7.35
N LYS A 239 -11.40 -29.46 -6.46
CA LYS A 239 -12.83 -29.65 -6.14
C LYS A 239 -13.75 -28.91 -7.09
N PHE A 240 -13.26 -27.86 -7.76
CA PHE A 240 -14.08 -26.98 -8.59
C PHE A 240 -14.77 -27.71 -9.74
N PRO A 241 -14.13 -28.62 -10.52
CA PRO A 241 -14.84 -29.37 -11.57
C PRO A 241 -16.02 -30.22 -11.08
N LYS A 242 -15.97 -30.67 -9.81
CA LYS A 242 -17.01 -31.52 -9.21
C LYS A 242 -18.09 -30.73 -8.48
N GLN A 243 -17.72 -29.60 -7.87
CA GLN A 243 -18.57 -28.85 -6.94
C GLN A 243 -19.02 -27.48 -7.47
N GLY A 244 -18.42 -26.97 -8.56
CA GLY A 244 -18.62 -25.61 -9.03
C GLY A 244 -17.92 -24.58 -8.13
N PHE A 245 -18.33 -23.31 -8.22
CA PHE A 245 -17.90 -22.29 -7.27
C PHE A 245 -18.47 -22.64 -5.89
N THR A 246 -17.61 -22.99 -4.94
CA THR A 246 -18.04 -23.21 -3.56
C THR A 246 -18.45 -21.86 -2.96
N THR A 247 -19.67 -21.80 -2.40
CA THR A 247 -20.28 -20.61 -1.81
C THR A 247 -19.93 -20.40 -0.33
N GLU A 248 -19.14 -21.27 0.28
CA GLU A 248 -18.83 -21.21 1.71
C GLU A 248 -17.32 -21.26 1.95
N LYS A 249 -16.64 -20.15 1.69
CA LYS A 249 -15.49 -19.74 2.49
C LYS A 249 -15.24 -18.27 2.24
N VAL A 250 -15.79 -17.51 3.16
CA VAL A 250 -15.44 -16.13 3.45
C VAL A 250 -13.90 -15.94 3.38
N TRP A 251 -13.41 -15.13 2.44
CA TRP A 251 -11.97 -15.03 2.13
C TRP A 251 -11.11 -14.43 3.26
N TRP A 252 -11.74 -13.85 4.28
CA TRP A 252 -11.06 -13.27 5.44
C TRP A 252 -10.93 -14.22 6.63
N ASP A 253 -11.27 -15.50 6.48
CA ASP A 253 -11.09 -16.51 7.53
C ASP A 253 -9.59 -16.86 7.72
N PRO A 254 -8.96 -16.45 8.84
CA PRO A 254 -7.54 -16.72 9.10
C PRO A 254 -7.27 -18.14 9.60
N TRP A 255 -8.32 -18.94 9.90
CA TRP A 255 -8.20 -20.28 10.46
C TRP A 255 -8.52 -21.39 9.47
N GLY A 256 -9.18 -21.08 8.35
CA GLY A 256 -9.57 -22.04 7.33
C GLY A 256 -8.43 -22.58 6.45
N TRP A 257 -7.20 -22.15 6.70
CA TRP A 257 -5.96 -22.45 5.95
C TRP A 257 -4.84 -23.08 6.80
N PHE A 258 -5.11 -23.37 8.08
CA PHE A 258 -4.29 -24.22 8.96
C PHE A 258 -4.99 -25.56 9.20
#